data_AF-A0A839GPT9-F1
#
_entry.id   AF-A0A839GPT9-F1
#
_cell.length_a   1.000
_cell.length_b   1.000
_cell.length_c   1.000
_cell.angle_alpha   90.00
_cell.angle_beta   90.00
_cell.angle_gamma   90.00
#
_symmetry.space_group_name_H-M   'P 1'
#
loop_
_entity.id
_entity.type
_entity.pdbx_description
1 polymer ?
#
loop_
_entity_poly.entity_id
_entity_poly.type
_entity_poly.pdbx_seq_one_letter_code
_entity_poly.pdbx_strand_id
1 'polypeptide(L)'
;MRIRILLFIFLFPPFILASQGQSTSSSPQTATNEGSKTQQKGKSLLKKLSDKALVGLTDSDNAGVRCSAFLALVKMDSNKVRPVFVKHMDDDEKLTLNFLWGLVTDYERVNQFMLEQLHPDTSESSYKLTKQEYETCKKLIYQ
;
A
#
# COMPACT_ATOMS: atom_id res chain seq x y z
N MET A 1 -19.77 -27.76 2.09
CA MET A 1 -18.65 -28.71 1.95
C MET A 1 -17.36 -27.91 2.05
N ARG A 2 -16.56 -28.16 3.08
CA ARG A 2 -15.31 -27.44 3.38
C ARG A 2 -14.16 -28.16 2.68
N ILE A 3 -13.40 -27.46 1.85
CA ILE A 3 -12.11 -27.97 1.35
C ILE A 3 -11.02 -27.02 1.86
N ARG A 4 -10.27 -27.53 2.83
CA ARG A 4 -8.99 -27.00 3.30
C ARG A 4 -7.92 -27.46 2.33
N ILE A 5 -7.11 -26.55 1.80
CA ILE A 5 -5.82 -26.91 1.22
C ILE A 5 -4.73 -26.19 2.00
N LEU A 6 -3.83 -27.05 2.46
CA LEU A 6 -2.70 -26.87 3.33
C LEU A 6 -1.53 -26.15 2.62
N LEU A 7 -0.88 -25.29 3.40
CA LEU A 7 0.58 -25.30 3.64
C LEU A 7 1.51 -25.07 2.44
N PHE A 8 2.13 -23.89 2.40
CA PHE A 8 3.53 -23.77 1.99
C PHE A 8 4.28 -22.89 3.00
N ILE A 9 4.98 -23.59 3.90
CA ILE A 9 6.01 -23.06 4.77
C ILE A 9 7.29 -23.01 3.92
N PHE A 10 7.81 -21.81 3.66
CA PHE A 10 9.22 -21.61 3.31
C PHE A 10 9.88 -20.98 4.54
N LEU A 11 10.53 -21.78 5.40
CA LEU A 11 11.97 -22.05 5.39
C LEU A 11 12.83 -20.78 5.48
N PHE A 12 12.96 -20.22 6.69
CA PHE A 12 14.12 -19.40 7.06
C PHE A 12 15.09 -20.28 7.87
N PRO A 13 16.39 -20.33 7.55
CA PRO A 13 17.36 -21.12 8.30
C PRO A 13 17.67 -20.48 9.67
N PRO A 14 18.20 -21.27 10.63
CA PRO A 14 18.33 -20.86 12.02
C PRO A 14 19.44 -19.84 12.25
N PHE A 15 19.15 -18.94 13.18
CA PHE A 15 20.06 -18.01 13.83
C PHE A 15 21.21 -18.80 14.49
N ILE A 16 22.45 -18.68 13.98
CA ILE A 16 23.64 -19.18 14.67
C ILE A 16 24.28 -18.02 15.42
N LEU A 17 24.24 -18.14 16.75
CA LEU A 17 24.96 -17.33 17.71
C LEU A 17 26.44 -17.79 17.74
N ALA A 18 27.37 -16.91 17.39
CA ALA A 18 28.80 -17.12 17.62
C ALA A 18 29.42 -15.85 18.23
N SER A 19 29.95 -16.02 19.43
CA SER A 19 30.76 -15.08 20.19
C SER A 19 32.21 -15.10 19.68
N GLN A 20 32.83 -13.92 19.51
CA GLN A 20 34.13 -13.53 20.09
C GLN A 20 34.69 -12.25 19.41
N GLY A 21 35.25 -11.34 20.21
CA GLY A 21 36.49 -10.64 19.85
C GLY A 21 36.45 -9.15 19.47
N GLN A 22 36.70 -8.30 20.48
CA GLN A 22 37.78 -7.28 20.51
C GLN A 22 37.69 -5.93 19.76
N SER A 23 37.60 -4.88 20.59
CA SER A 23 38.41 -3.64 20.66
C SER A 23 38.70 -2.76 19.43
N THR A 24 38.17 -1.52 19.55
CA THR A 24 38.81 -0.20 19.34
C THR A 24 39.55 0.16 18.04
N SER A 25 39.01 1.23 17.44
CA SER A 25 39.68 2.41 16.88
C SER A 25 40.03 2.44 15.38
N SER A 26 39.93 3.68 14.87
CA SER A 26 40.38 4.25 13.59
C SER A 26 39.44 4.18 12.37
N SER A 27 38.96 5.36 11.97
CA SER A 27 38.55 5.68 10.59
C SER A 27 39.78 5.63 9.67
N PRO A 28 39.63 5.35 8.35
CA PRO A 28 39.23 6.39 7.40
C PRO A 28 38.28 5.92 6.27
N GLN A 29 37.78 6.90 5.51
CA GLN A 29 36.82 6.82 4.41
C GLN A 29 37.23 5.87 3.25
N THR A 30 36.26 5.10 2.74
CA THR A 30 36.17 4.72 1.31
C THR A 30 34.71 4.48 0.93
N ALA A 31 34.30 5.12 -0.17
CA ALA A 31 33.00 4.98 -0.82
C ALA A 31 32.81 3.60 -1.46
N THR A 32 31.56 3.11 -1.49
CA THR A 32 30.96 2.15 -2.46
C THR A 32 29.51 1.93 -1.98
N ASN A 33 28.54 2.76 -2.37
CA ASN A 33 27.72 2.63 -3.57
C ASN A 33 27.27 1.19 -3.90
N GLU A 34 26.25 0.71 -3.20
CA GLU A 34 25.40 -0.42 -3.61
C GLU A 34 23.95 -0.10 -3.20
N GLY A 35 23.41 1.00 -3.75
CA GLY A 35 22.01 1.35 -3.62
C GLY A 35 21.40 1.48 -5.01
N SER A 36 20.76 0.41 -5.52
CA SER A 36 19.68 0.46 -6.54
C SER A 36 19.49 -0.85 -7.34
N LYS A 37 18.81 -1.87 -6.78
CA LYS A 37 18.18 -2.89 -7.64
C LYS A 37 16.72 -3.23 -7.34
N THR A 38 16.14 -2.69 -6.27
CA THR A 38 14.75 -3.04 -5.91
C THR A 38 13.70 -2.04 -6.41
N GLN A 39 14.07 -0.79 -6.72
CA GLN A 39 13.09 0.24 -7.12
C GLN A 39 12.63 0.21 -8.59
N GLN A 40 13.37 -0.44 -9.50
CA GLN A 40 13.00 -0.46 -10.93
C GLN A 40 11.98 -1.56 -11.28
N LYS A 41 11.96 -2.68 -10.55
CA LYS A 41 11.12 -3.85 -10.93
C LYS A 41 9.62 -3.59 -10.69
N GLY A 42 9.26 -2.88 -9.63
CA GLY A 42 7.86 -2.58 -9.29
C GLY A 42 7.14 -1.69 -10.30
N LYS A 43 7.85 -0.72 -10.91
CA LYS A 43 7.27 0.18 -11.93
C LYS A 43 6.89 -0.54 -13.21
N SER A 44 7.60 -1.61 -13.57
CA SER A 44 7.36 -2.36 -14.81
C SER A 44 6.13 -3.29 -14.76
N LEU A 45 5.79 -3.82 -13.57
CA LEU A 45 4.63 -4.70 -13.39
C LEU A 45 3.32 -3.92 -13.32
N LEU A 46 3.32 -2.75 -12.67
CA LEU A 46 2.15 -1.87 -12.62
C LEU A 46 1.79 -1.33 -14.02
N LYS A 47 2.78 -1.08 -14.87
CA LYS A 47 2.58 -0.61 -16.25
C LYS A 47 1.86 -1.62 -17.15
N LYS A 48 1.73 -2.88 -16.72
CA LYS A 48 1.06 -3.96 -17.48
C LYS A 48 -0.38 -4.22 -17.03
N LEU A 49 -0.81 -3.63 -15.91
CA LEU A 49 -2.22 -3.66 -15.50
C LEU A 49 -2.92 -2.44 -16.11
N SER A 50 -3.91 -2.69 -16.98
CA SER A 50 -4.75 -1.61 -17.52
C SER A 50 -5.60 -0.99 -16.40
N ASP A 51 -5.90 0.31 -16.49
CA ASP A 51 -6.85 1.00 -15.60
C ASP A 51 -8.16 0.22 -15.42
N LYS A 52 -8.68 -0.39 -16.50
CA LYS A 52 -9.90 -1.22 -16.44
C LYS A 52 -9.77 -2.41 -15.48
N ALA A 53 -8.62 -3.06 -15.44
CA ALA A 53 -8.36 -4.18 -14.54
C ALA A 53 -8.26 -3.70 -13.09
N LEU A 54 -7.60 -2.57 -12.84
CA LEU A 54 -7.49 -1.99 -11.50
C LEU A 54 -8.87 -1.53 -10.98
N VAL A 55 -9.68 -0.90 -11.83
CA VAL A 55 -11.08 -0.56 -11.48
C VAL A 55 -11.90 -1.81 -11.20
N GLY A 56 -11.67 -2.94 -11.89
CA GLY A 56 -12.31 -4.20 -11.54
C GLY A 56 -11.87 -4.75 -10.17
N LEU A 57 -10.60 -4.58 -9.82
CA LEU A 57 -10.05 -5.02 -8.54
C LEU A 57 -10.51 -4.17 -7.35
N THR A 58 -10.96 -2.93 -7.59
CA THR A 58 -11.58 -2.11 -6.52
C THR A 58 -12.93 -2.68 -6.08
N ASP A 59 -13.53 -3.60 -6.84
CA ASP A 59 -14.79 -4.25 -6.49
C ASP A 59 -14.60 -5.64 -5.85
N SER A 60 -13.37 -5.98 -5.48
CA SER A 60 -13.05 -7.27 -4.85
C SER A 60 -13.70 -7.41 -3.47
N ASP A 61 -14.17 -8.62 -3.15
CA ASP A 61 -14.68 -8.97 -1.81
C ASP A 61 -13.62 -8.78 -0.70
N ASN A 62 -12.34 -8.82 -1.05
CA ASN A 62 -11.25 -8.57 -0.11
C ASN A 62 -10.89 -7.08 -0.02
N ALA A 63 -11.10 -6.46 1.15
CA ALA A 63 -10.78 -5.06 1.42
C ALA A 63 -9.32 -4.66 1.11
N GLY A 64 -8.36 -5.54 1.42
CA GLY A 64 -6.94 -5.30 1.13
C GLY A 64 -6.67 -5.18 -0.37
N VAL A 65 -7.34 -5.99 -1.19
CA VAL A 65 -7.26 -5.91 -2.66
C VAL A 65 -7.87 -4.60 -3.15
N ARG A 66 -9.02 -4.17 -2.62
CA ARG A 66 -9.66 -2.89 -2.99
C ARG A 66 -8.73 -1.71 -2.74
N CYS A 67 -8.19 -1.62 -1.51
CA CYS A 67 -7.24 -0.57 -1.13
C CYS A 67 -5.96 -0.60 -1.99
N SER A 68 -5.43 -1.79 -2.27
CA SER A 68 -4.22 -1.93 -3.10
C SER A 68 -4.45 -1.49 -4.54
N ALA A 69 -5.60 -1.85 -5.12
CA ALA A 69 -5.97 -1.43 -6.46
C ALA A 69 -6.20 0.08 -6.54
N PHE A 70 -6.86 0.65 -5.53
CA PHE A 70 -7.04 2.10 -5.43
C PHE A 70 -5.71 2.85 -5.32
N LEU A 71 -4.80 2.40 -4.45
CA LEU A 71 -3.46 2.98 -4.32
C LEU A 71 -2.68 2.91 -5.64
N ALA A 72 -2.82 1.82 -6.40
CA ALA A 72 -2.21 1.70 -7.72
C ALA A 72 -2.78 2.74 -8.69
N LEU A 73 -4.10 2.95 -8.72
CA LEU A 73 -4.74 4.00 -9.53
C LEU A 73 -4.23 5.40 -9.17
N VAL A 74 -4.07 5.69 -7.87
CA VAL A 74 -3.52 6.96 -7.38
C VAL A 74 -2.07 7.13 -7.84
N LYS A 75 -1.23 6.10 -7.69
CA LYS A 75 0.19 6.13 -8.10
C LYS A 75 0.39 6.22 -9.61
N MET A 76 -0.58 5.73 -10.38
CA MET A 76 -0.59 5.85 -11.84
C MET A 76 -1.20 7.16 -12.32
N ASP A 77 -1.69 7.99 -11.40
CA ASP A 77 -2.38 9.24 -11.67
C ASP A 77 -3.54 9.06 -12.68
N SER A 78 -4.34 8.02 -12.46
CA SER A 78 -5.47 7.69 -13.33
C SER A 78 -6.66 8.63 -13.11
N ASN A 79 -7.33 9.03 -14.19
CA ASN A 79 -8.57 9.80 -14.10
C ASN A 79 -9.76 9.03 -13.47
N LYS A 80 -9.58 7.75 -13.16
CA LYS A 80 -10.56 6.90 -12.48
C LYS A 80 -10.53 7.01 -10.96
N VAL A 81 -9.52 7.67 -10.40
CA VAL A 81 -9.34 7.82 -8.95
C VAL A 81 -10.58 8.44 -8.28
N ARG A 82 -11.05 9.60 -8.74
CA ARG A 82 -12.22 10.29 -8.14
C ARG A 82 -13.51 9.46 -8.25
N PRO A 83 -13.90 8.91 -9.43
CA PRO A 83 -15.06 8.03 -9.53
C PRO A 83 -15.02 6.81 -8.61
N VAL A 84 -13.87 6.15 -8.50
CA VAL A 84 -13.71 4.98 -7.62
C VAL A 84 -13.82 5.40 -6.15
N PHE A 85 -13.18 6.50 -5.76
CA PHE A 85 -13.29 7.01 -4.38
C PHE A 85 -14.75 7.26 -3.98
N VAL A 86 -15.51 7.98 -4.82
CA VAL A 86 -16.93 8.26 -4.55
C VAL A 86 -17.75 6.98 -4.44
N LYS A 87 -17.47 5.97 -5.27
CA LYS A 87 -18.15 4.67 -5.21
C LYS A 87 -17.92 3.94 -3.87
N HIS A 88 -16.74 4.09 -3.27
CA HIS A 88 -16.34 3.42 -2.03
C HIS A 88 -16.39 4.34 -0.81
N MET A 89 -17.09 5.48 -0.88
CA MET A 89 -17.18 6.42 0.24
C MET A 89 -17.86 5.81 1.47
N ASP A 90 -18.82 4.91 1.24
CA ASP A 90 -19.56 4.18 2.28
C ASP A 90 -18.94 2.81 2.61
N ASP A 91 -17.75 2.49 2.08
CA ASP A 91 -17.05 1.21 2.32
C ASP A 91 -16.38 1.23 3.72
N ASP A 92 -17.15 0.84 4.73
CA ASP A 92 -16.76 0.83 6.13
C ASP A 92 -16.10 -0.48 6.58
N GLU A 93 -15.77 -1.38 5.65
CA GLU A 93 -15.17 -2.68 5.95
C GLU A 93 -13.84 -2.48 6.67
N LYS A 94 -13.69 -3.21 7.79
CA LYS A 94 -12.48 -3.12 8.61
C LYS A 94 -11.29 -3.72 7.87
N LEU A 95 -10.20 -2.97 7.83
CA LEU A 95 -8.92 -3.46 7.38
C LEU A 95 -8.37 -4.40 8.46
N THR A 96 -8.48 -5.71 8.22
CA THR A 96 -7.77 -6.67 9.07
C THR A 96 -6.27 -6.46 8.86
N LEU A 97 -5.53 -6.23 9.95
CA LEU A 97 -4.07 -5.98 10.02
C LEU A 97 -3.17 -6.98 9.28
N ASN A 98 -3.75 -8.02 8.68
CA ASN A 98 -3.06 -9.00 7.87
C ASN A 98 -3.20 -8.63 6.38
N PHE A 99 -2.16 -7.94 5.89
CA PHE A 99 -1.73 -7.99 4.49
C PHE A 99 -2.39 -7.05 3.48
N LEU A 100 -2.14 -5.75 3.62
CA LEU A 100 -2.13 -4.81 2.49
C LEU A 100 -0.75 -4.85 1.80
N TRP A 101 -0.33 -6.00 1.25
CA TRP A 101 0.94 -6.18 0.51
C TRP A 101 2.19 -5.52 1.14
N GLY A 102 2.32 -5.55 2.48
CA GLY A 102 3.44 -4.95 3.22
C GLY A 102 3.26 -3.48 3.61
N LEU A 103 2.11 -2.87 3.35
CA LEU A 103 1.72 -1.58 3.90
C LEU A 103 1.11 -1.81 5.29
N VAL A 104 1.86 -1.47 6.34
CA VAL A 104 1.27 -1.25 7.67
C VAL A 104 0.54 0.08 7.58
N THR A 105 -0.77 0.06 7.76
CA THR A 105 -1.60 1.27 7.70
C THR A 105 -2.34 1.39 9.00
N ASP A 106 -2.32 2.57 9.61
CA ASP A 106 -3.06 2.85 10.83
C ASP A 106 -4.56 3.13 10.56
N TYR A 107 -5.04 2.92 9.32
CA TYR A 107 -6.44 3.10 8.98
C TYR A 107 -7.25 1.87 9.36
N GLU A 108 -8.41 2.11 9.95
CA GLU A 108 -9.30 1.05 10.40
C GLU A 108 -10.22 0.56 9.29
N ARG A 109 -10.55 1.41 8.32
CA ARG A 109 -11.58 1.16 7.29
C ARG A 109 -11.11 1.50 5.88
N VAL A 110 -11.73 0.85 4.89
CA VAL A 110 -11.42 1.08 3.46
C VAL A 110 -11.63 2.54 3.07
N ASN A 111 -12.78 3.13 3.40
CA ASN A 111 -13.09 4.52 3.06
C ASN A 111 -12.10 5.53 3.67
N GLN A 112 -11.64 5.29 4.91
CA GLN A 112 -10.61 6.11 5.57
C GLN A 112 -9.27 6.01 4.82
N PHE A 113 -8.85 4.78 4.46
CA PHE A 113 -7.64 4.58 3.68
C PHE A 113 -7.70 5.31 2.33
N MET A 114 -8.82 5.16 1.60
CA MET A 114 -9.00 5.76 0.29
C MET A 114 -9.05 7.29 0.37
N LEU A 115 -9.72 7.86 1.37
CA LEU A 115 -9.73 9.30 1.62
C LEU A 115 -8.31 9.85 1.79
N GLU A 116 -7.47 9.15 2.55
CA GLU A 116 -6.12 9.63 2.86
C GLU A 116 -5.17 9.58 1.66
N GLN A 117 -5.38 8.66 0.72
CA GLN A 117 -4.62 8.68 -0.53
C GLN A 117 -4.94 9.92 -1.40
N LEU A 118 -6.01 10.65 -1.09
CA LEU A 118 -6.43 11.88 -1.77
C LEU A 118 -6.24 13.14 -0.93
N HIS A 119 -5.50 13.06 0.18
CA HIS A 119 -5.28 14.20 1.06
C HIS A 119 -4.65 15.39 0.30
N PRO A 120 -5.15 16.64 0.46
CA PRO A 120 -4.76 17.80 -0.33
C PRO A 120 -3.27 18.15 -0.25
N ASP A 121 -2.68 17.97 0.93
CA ASP A 121 -1.31 18.39 1.22
C ASP A 121 -0.27 17.25 1.11
N THR A 122 -0.69 15.98 1.08
CA THR A 122 0.24 14.81 1.14
C THR A 122 0.12 13.87 -0.05
N SER A 123 -0.99 13.93 -0.80
CA SER A 123 -1.14 13.16 -2.04
C SER A 123 -0.40 13.85 -3.19
N GLU A 124 0.39 13.05 -3.92
CA GLU A 124 1.09 13.48 -5.13
C GLU A 124 0.24 13.34 -6.41
N SER A 125 -0.98 12.81 -6.32
CA SER A 125 -1.85 12.68 -7.49
C SER A 125 -2.45 14.02 -7.92
N SER A 126 -2.55 14.23 -9.23
CA SER A 126 -3.32 15.31 -9.86
C SER A 126 -4.79 15.28 -9.49
N TYR A 127 -5.29 14.12 -9.05
CA TYR A 127 -6.68 13.87 -8.66
C TYR A 127 -6.91 13.95 -7.15
N LYS A 128 -5.96 14.47 -6.36
CA LYS A 128 -6.18 14.73 -4.93
C LYS A 128 -7.35 15.67 -4.67
N LEU A 129 -7.95 15.58 -3.48
CA LEU A 129 -9.05 16.43 -3.05
C LEU A 129 -8.56 17.87 -2.80
N THR A 130 -9.45 18.84 -2.98
CA THR A 130 -9.26 20.17 -2.38
C THR A 130 -9.45 20.08 -0.86
N LYS A 131 -8.95 21.07 -0.12
CA LYS A 131 -9.13 21.11 1.35
C LYS A 131 -10.60 21.06 1.75
N GLN A 132 -11.47 21.77 1.03
CA GLN A 132 -12.91 21.79 1.30
C GLN A 132 -13.57 20.43 1.02
N GLU A 133 -13.24 19.79 -0.10
CA GLU A 133 -13.77 18.46 -0.43
C GLU A 133 -13.30 17.41 0.59
N TYR A 134 -12.02 17.44 0.96
CA TYR A 134 -11.43 16.52 1.93
C TYR A 134 -12.13 16.65 3.30
N GLU A 135 -12.28 17.86 3.82
CA GLU A 135 -12.97 18.08 5.10
C GLU A 135 -14.45 17.67 5.05
N THR A 136 -15.11 17.83 3.90
CA THR A 136 -16.49 17.36 3.70
C THR A 136 -16.54 15.83 3.76
N CYS A 137 -15.67 15.13 3.03
CA CYS A 137 -15.63 13.67 3.01
C CYS A 137 -15.22 13.10 4.37
N LYS A 138 -14.24 13.71 5.04
CA LYS A 138 -13.79 13.34 6.38
C LYS A 138 -14.94 13.40 7.38
N LYS A 139 -15.74 14.46 7.36
CA LYS A 139 -16.92 14.58 8.23
C LYS A 139 -18.01 13.55 7.95
N LEU A 140 -18.07 12.95 6.76
CA LEU A 140 -19.01 11.88 6.44
C LEU A 140 -18.48 10.51 6.90
N ILE A 141 -17.18 10.26 6.71
CA ILE A 141 -16.53 8.97 6.98
C ILE A 141 -16.26 8.72 8.49
N TYR A 142 -16.05 9.79 9.26
CA TYR A 142 -15.70 9.72 10.69
C TYR A 142 -16.87 10.04 11.63
N GLN A 143 -18.12 9.98 11.13
CA GLN A 143 -19.32 9.98 12.00
C GLN A 143 -19.38 8.68 12.81
#